data_AF-A0ABD1GGK7-F1
#
_entry.id   AF-A0ABD1GGK7-F1
#
_cell.length_a   1.000
_cell.length_b   1.000
_cell.length_c   1.000
_cell.angle_alpha   90.00
_cell.angle_beta   90.00
_cell.angle_gamma   90.00
#
_symmetry.space_group_name_H-M   'P 1'
#
loop_
_entity.id
_entity.type
_entity.pdbx_description
1 polymer ?
#
loop_
_entity_poly.entity_id
_entity_poly.type
_entity_poly.pdbx_seq_one_letter_code
_entity_poly.pdbx_strand_id
1 'polypeptide(L)'
;MSESVNAVGWAARDPSGVLSPFKFSRPAAARHVHFKVLYCGICHSDLHSIKNEWGNAQYPIIPGHEIVGVVTSVGPSVTKFSPGDKVGVGKLILVGAPEKPLELPAFPLIMGRKTVAGSIIGGIKETQEMIDFAAKHNIVADVEIIPIDYVNTAMERLAKADVKYRFVIDVGNTLKAE
;
A
#
# COMPACT_ATOMS: atom_id res chain seq x y z
N MET A 1 -27.96 10.31 20.92
CA MET A 1 -28.01 9.11 20.05
C MET A 1 -27.15 9.42 18.84
N SER A 2 -26.10 8.65 18.58
CA SER A 2 -25.19 8.90 17.46
C SER A 2 -25.84 8.39 16.17
N GLU A 3 -26.17 9.29 15.25
CA GLU A 3 -26.84 8.96 13.99
C GLU A 3 -26.01 7.97 13.16
N SER A 4 -26.66 6.94 12.63
CA SER A 4 -26.04 6.01 11.69
C SER A 4 -25.80 6.71 10.36
N VAL A 5 -24.62 6.50 9.77
CA VAL A 5 -24.24 7.09 8.49
C VAL A 5 -24.55 6.11 7.38
N ASN A 6 -25.39 6.51 6.43
CA ASN A 6 -25.66 5.71 5.24
C ASN A 6 -24.42 5.66 4.33
N ALA A 7 -24.11 4.48 3.83
CA ALA A 7 -22.99 4.21 2.96
C ALA A 7 -23.41 3.29 1.81
N VAL A 8 -22.65 3.38 0.71
CA VAL A 8 -22.79 2.51 -0.45
C VAL A 8 -21.44 1.89 -0.73
N GLY A 9 -21.44 0.60 -1.05
CA GLY A 9 -20.26 -0.15 -1.47
C GLY A 9 -20.65 -1.21 -2.48
N TRP A 10 -19.69 -2.06 -2.85
CA TRP A 10 -19.95 -3.24 -3.66
C TRP A 10 -19.69 -4.48 -2.79
N ALA A 11 -20.64 -5.39 -2.75
CA ALA A 11 -20.58 -6.57 -1.89
C ALA A 11 -20.77 -7.86 -2.70
N ALA A 12 -20.08 -8.92 -2.30
CA ALA A 12 -20.43 -10.28 -2.69
C ALA A 12 -21.50 -10.80 -1.72
N ARG A 13 -22.43 -11.61 -2.23
CA ARG A 13 -23.55 -12.17 -1.45
C ARG A 13 -23.51 -13.69 -1.32
N ASP A 14 -22.62 -14.32 -2.07
CA ASP A 14 -22.44 -15.77 -2.11
C ASP A 14 -21.01 -16.11 -2.60
N PRO A 15 -20.59 -17.40 -2.53
CA PRO A 15 -19.25 -17.85 -2.92
C PRO A 15 -18.88 -17.69 -4.40
N SER A 16 -19.79 -17.22 -5.28
CA SER A 16 -19.39 -16.84 -6.64
C SER A 16 -18.38 -15.69 -6.64
N GLY A 17 -18.36 -14.88 -5.57
CA GLY A 17 -17.52 -13.69 -5.45
C GLY A 17 -17.95 -12.54 -6.35
N VAL A 18 -19.11 -12.62 -7.00
CA VAL A 18 -19.62 -11.53 -7.86
C VAL A 18 -20.00 -10.33 -6.99
N LEU A 19 -19.31 -9.21 -7.21
CA LEU A 19 -19.56 -7.95 -6.53
C LEU A 19 -20.69 -7.18 -7.22
N SER A 20 -21.60 -6.63 -6.41
CA SER A 20 -22.66 -5.74 -6.91
C SER A 20 -22.99 -4.63 -5.90
N PRO A 21 -23.60 -3.51 -6.32
CA PRO A 21 -23.94 -2.41 -5.42
C PRO A 21 -24.74 -2.87 -4.19
N PHE A 22 -24.35 -2.37 -3.03
CA PHE A 22 -24.94 -2.70 -1.75
C PHE A 22 -25.01 -1.45 -0.85
N LYS A 23 -26.18 -1.21 -0.28
CA LYS A 23 -26.44 -0.11 0.65
C LYS A 23 -26.42 -0.63 2.08
N PHE A 24 -25.78 0.11 2.97
CA PHE A 24 -25.67 -0.26 4.37
C PHE A 24 -25.50 0.97 5.25
N SER A 25 -25.71 0.81 6.54
CA SER A 25 -25.50 1.87 7.53
C SER A 25 -24.30 1.55 8.41
N ARG A 26 -23.42 2.53 8.65
CA ARG A 26 -22.36 2.42 9.65
C ARG A 26 -22.75 3.15 10.93
N PRO A 27 -22.56 2.55 12.12
CA PRO A 27 -22.83 3.24 13.37
C PRO A 27 -21.79 4.34 13.61
N ALA A 28 -22.26 5.50 14.08
CA ALA A 28 -21.38 6.46 14.72
C ALA A 28 -21.14 6.05 16.17
N ALA A 29 -19.92 6.22 16.69
CA ALA A 29 -19.59 5.97 18.08
C ALA A 29 -18.53 6.95 18.58
N ALA A 30 -18.41 7.06 19.90
CA ALA A 30 -17.57 8.07 20.55
C ALA A 30 -16.09 8.03 20.11
N ARG A 31 -15.56 6.85 19.75
CA ARG A 31 -14.17 6.65 19.33
C ARG A 31 -14.01 6.42 17.82
N HIS A 32 -15.07 6.62 17.03
CA HIS A 32 -15.00 6.42 15.58
C HIS A 32 -14.40 7.63 14.86
N VAL A 33 -13.65 7.35 13.80
CA VAL A 33 -13.22 8.34 12.81
C VAL A 33 -13.95 8.01 11.53
N HIS A 34 -14.81 8.92 11.08
CA HIS A 34 -15.49 8.81 9.80
C HIS A 34 -14.64 9.54 8.77
N PHE A 35 -14.36 8.86 7.66
CA PHE A 35 -13.59 9.45 6.57
C PHE A 35 -14.17 9.02 5.23
N LYS A 36 -14.09 9.93 4.26
CA LYS A 36 -14.42 9.67 2.87
C LYS A 36 -13.27 8.86 2.27
N VAL A 37 -13.56 7.64 1.86
CA VAL A 37 -12.62 6.82 1.09
C VAL A 37 -12.36 7.51 -0.25
N LEU A 38 -11.08 7.70 -0.58
CA LEU A 38 -10.65 8.21 -1.89
C LEU A 38 -10.19 7.06 -2.79
N TYR A 39 -9.39 6.14 -2.25
CA TYR A 39 -8.86 5.00 -2.98
C TYR A 39 -8.83 3.76 -2.07
N CYS A 40 -9.01 2.58 -2.67
CA CYS A 40 -8.82 1.29 -2.02
C CYS A 40 -8.04 0.37 -2.97
N GLY A 41 -6.93 -0.20 -2.50
CA GLY A 41 -6.21 -1.26 -3.22
C GLY A 41 -7.02 -2.56 -3.27
N ILE A 42 -6.65 -3.43 -4.21
CA ILE A 42 -7.20 -4.78 -4.37
C ILE A 42 -6.04 -5.77 -4.37
N CYS A 43 -6.15 -6.86 -3.62
CA CYS A 43 -5.16 -7.94 -3.64
C CYS A 43 -5.81 -9.33 -3.53
N HIS A 44 -4.98 -10.38 -3.58
CA HIS A 44 -5.47 -11.77 -3.55
C HIS A 44 -6.29 -12.10 -2.30
N SER A 45 -6.03 -11.46 -1.15
CA SER A 45 -6.83 -11.64 0.07
C SER A 45 -8.29 -11.27 -0.13
N ASP A 46 -8.58 -10.25 -0.95
CA ASP A 46 -9.97 -9.88 -1.26
C ASP A 46 -10.65 -11.02 -2.04
N LEU A 47 -9.95 -11.61 -3.01
CA LEU A 47 -10.45 -12.73 -3.81
C LEU A 47 -10.75 -13.97 -2.95
N HIS A 48 -9.80 -14.38 -2.11
CA HIS A 48 -9.97 -15.52 -1.20
C HIS A 48 -11.16 -15.31 -0.26
N SER A 49 -11.36 -14.08 0.22
CA SER A 49 -12.46 -13.72 1.12
C SER A 49 -13.81 -13.78 0.41
N ILE A 50 -13.96 -13.13 -0.75
CA ILE A 50 -15.26 -13.05 -1.46
C ILE A 50 -15.70 -14.37 -2.09
N LYS A 51 -14.78 -15.33 -2.29
CA LYS A 51 -15.06 -16.68 -2.77
C LYS A 51 -15.20 -17.72 -1.66
N ASN A 52 -15.07 -17.31 -0.40
CA ASN A 52 -15.09 -18.20 0.76
C ASN A 52 -14.08 -19.36 0.70
N GLU A 53 -12.89 -19.14 0.15
CA GLU A 53 -11.90 -20.21 -0.02
C GLU A 53 -11.35 -20.72 1.33
N TRP A 54 -11.48 -19.92 2.39
CA TRP A 54 -11.14 -20.30 3.77
C TRP A 54 -12.31 -20.85 4.59
N GLY A 55 -13.51 -20.94 4.02
CA GLY A 55 -14.68 -21.55 4.67
C GLY A 55 -15.31 -20.74 5.81
N ASN A 56 -14.92 -19.47 6.01
CA ASN A 56 -15.36 -18.63 7.14
C ASN A 56 -16.02 -17.30 6.70
N ALA A 57 -16.35 -17.13 5.42
CA ALA A 57 -16.98 -15.91 4.92
C ALA A 57 -18.40 -15.74 5.46
N GLN A 58 -18.70 -14.54 5.97
CA GLN A 58 -20.04 -14.12 6.33
C GLN A 58 -20.56 -13.10 5.31
N TYR A 59 -21.51 -13.52 4.49
CA TYR A 59 -22.13 -12.67 3.48
C TYR A 59 -23.27 -11.83 4.09
N PRO A 60 -23.52 -10.60 3.58
CA PRO A 60 -22.80 -9.92 2.50
C PRO A 60 -21.43 -9.40 2.94
N ILE A 61 -20.41 -9.60 2.10
CA ILE A 61 -19.03 -9.16 2.34
C ILE A 61 -18.67 -8.00 1.41
N ILE A 62 -18.20 -6.88 1.98
CA ILE A 62 -17.59 -5.78 1.23
C ILE A 62 -16.07 -5.94 1.40
N PRO A 63 -15.31 -6.29 0.34
CA PRO A 63 -13.86 -6.41 0.43
C PRO A 63 -13.19 -5.03 0.51
N GLY A 64 -11.86 -5.02 0.64
CA GLY A 64 -11.07 -3.79 0.72
C GLY A 64 -10.48 -3.55 2.10
N HIS A 65 -9.16 -3.66 2.18
CA HIS A 65 -8.39 -3.51 3.42
C HIS A 65 -7.11 -2.67 3.23
N GLU A 66 -7.01 -1.99 2.10
CA GLU A 66 -5.91 -1.11 1.71
C GLU A 66 -6.47 0.28 1.38
N ILE A 67 -7.05 0.95 2.39
CA ILE A 67 -7.93 2.10 2.19
C ILE A 67 -7.21 3.40 2.56
N VAL A 68 -7.29 4.40 1.69
CA VAL A 68 -6.89 5.79 2.01
C VAL A 68 -8.04 6.76 1.78
N GLY A 69 -8.10 7.82 2.58
CA GLY A 69 -9.18 8.78 2.52
C GLY A 69 -8.95 10.05 3.32
N VAL A 70 -10.00 10.84 3.46
CA VAL A 70 -9.98 12.14 4.17
C VAL A 70 -11.03 12.13 5.27
N VAL A 71 -10.63 12.46 6.50
CA VAL A 71 -11.52 12.52 7.65
C VAL A 71 -12.62 13.54 7.40
N THR A 72 -13.88 13.12 7.59
CA THR A 72 -15.07 13.97 7.45
C THR A 72 -15.63 14.36 8.81
N SER A 73 -15.54 13.46 9.80
CA SER A 73 -15.98 13.73 11.17
C SER A 73 -15.30 12.77 12.14
N VAL A 74 -15.23 13.17 13.40
CA VAL A 74 -14.66 12.35 14.48
C VAL A 74 -15.62 12.30 15.66
N GLY A 75 -15.64 11.16 16.35
CA GLY A 75 -16.40 11.01 17.57
C GLY A 75 -15.81 11.85 18.71
N PRO A 76 -16.62 12.20 19.73
CA PRO A 76 -16.24 13.08 20.83
C PRO A 76 -15.04 12.62 21.67
N SER A 77 -14.67 11.33 21.63
CA SER A 77 -13.52 10.77 22.34
C SER A 77 -12.28 10.62 21.46
N VAL A 78 -12.32 11.07 20.20
CA VAL A 78 -11.17 11.07 19.30
C VAL A 78 -10.38 12.36 19.51
N THR A 79 -9.11 12.23 19.87
CA THR A 79 -8.22 13.38 20.09
C THR A 79 -7.11 13.49 19.06
N LYS A 80 -6.87 12.44 18.26
CA LYS A 80 -5.70 12.33 17.37
C LYS A 80 -5.96 12.80 15.94
N PHE A 81 -7.22 12.85 15.52
CA PHE A 81 -7.60 13.16 14.14
C PHE A 81 -8.63 14.27 14.13
N SER A 82 -8.60 15.08 13.07
CA SER A 82 -9.54 16.15 12.81
C SER A 82 -10.11 16.05 11.40
N PRO A 83 -11.31 16.58 11.13
CA PRO A 83 -11.82 16.72 9.77
C PRO A 83 -10.80 17.41 8.86
N GLY A 84 -10.60 16.85 7.65
CA GLY A 84 -9.59 17.29 6.68
C GLY A 84 -8.30 16.46 6.68
N ASP A 85 -8.03 15.69 7.73
CA ASP A 85 -6.83 14.86 7.80
C ASP A 85 -6.85 13.75 6.72
N LYS A 86 -5.71 13.54 6.06
CA LYS A 86 -5.50 12.38 5.19
C LYS A 86 -5.14 11.16 6.04
N VAL A 87 -5.91 10.10 5.92
CA VAL A 87 -5.77 8.88 6.74
C VAL A 87 -5.71 7.63 5.87
N GLY A 88 -4.98 6.62 6.36
CA GLY A 88 -4.92 5.28 5.77
C GLY A 88 -5.24 4.20 6.81
N VAL A 89 -5.90 3.14 6.37
CA VAL A 89 -6.13 1.91 7.14
C VAL A 89 -5.47 0.76 6.37
N GLY A 90 -4.38 0.22 6.90
CA GLY A 90 -3.58 -0.81 6.21
C GLY A 90 -2.29 -1.20 6.95
N LYS A 91 -1.47 -2.04 6.30
CA LYS A 91 -0.16 -2.49 6.78
C LYS A 91 0.94 -1.49 6.35
N LEU A 92 1.88 -1.19 7.24
CA LEU A 92 3.08 -0.41 6.89
C LEU A 92 4.15 -1.39 6.37
N ILE A 93 4.62 -1.21 5.14
CA ILE A 93 5.75 -1.97 4.58
C ILE A 93 7.00 -1.09 4.57
N LEU A 94 8.03 -1.47 5.31
CA LEU A 94 9.31 -0.76 5.36
C LEU A 94 10.24 -1.34 4.29
N VAL A 95 10.55 -0.52 3.29
CA VAL A 95 11.43 -0.88 2.16
C VAL A 95 12.77 -0.14 2.21
N GLY A 96 12.84 0.99 2.94
CA GLY A 96 14.07 1.73 3.17
C GLY A 96 14.78 1.33 4.46
N ALA A 97 16.11 1.43 4.47
CA ALA A 97 16.93 1.28 5.67
C ALA A 97 17.23 2.68 6.26
N PRO A 98 16.47 3.15 7.27
CA PRO A 98 16.76 4.41 7.92
C PRO A 98 18.05 4.32 8.74
N GLU A 99 18.81 5.42 8.82
CA GLU A 99 20.05 5.49 9.62
C GLU A 99 19.79 5.40 11.13
N LYS A 100 18.59 5.78 11.58
CA LYS A 100 18.16 5.68 12.98
C LYS A 100 17.15 4.54 13.14
N PRO A 101 17.20 3.78 14.24
CA PRO A 101 16.19 2.76 14.53
C PRO A 101 14.78 3.34 14.46
N LEU A 102 13.89 2.65 13.73
CA LEU A 102 12.49 3.05 13.67
C LEU A 102 11.81 2.71 14.99
N GLU A 103 11.48 3.72 15.78
CA GLU A 103 10.72 3.55 17.01
C GLU A 103 9.22 3.40 16.70
N LEU A 104 8.68 2.22 17.01
CA LEU A 104 7.27 1.92 16.82
C LEU A 104 6.52 1.90 18.17
N PRO A 105 5.44 2.67 18.34
CA PRO A 105 4.72 2.72 19.61
C PRO A 105 3.90 1.44 19.83
N ALA A 106 4.30 0.63 20.81
CA ALA A 106 3.75 -0.71 21.06
C ALA A 106 2.25 -0.75 21.38
N PHE A 107 1.78 0.08 22.32
CA PHE A 107 0.36 0.08 22.71
C PHE A 107 -0.58 0.49 21.56
N PRO A 108 -0.29 1.54 20.77
CA PRO A 108 -1.05 1.84 19.56
C PRO A 108 -1.04 0.73 18.50
N LEU A 109 0.06 -0.02 18.36
CA LEU A 109 0.12 -1.17 17.43
C LEU A 109 -0.77 -2.32 17.91
N ILE A 110 -0.65 -2.71 19.19
CA ILE A 110 -1.41 -3.82 19.81
C ILE A 110 -2.91 -3.50 19.82
N MET A 111 -3.29 -2.35 20.40
CA MET A 111 -4.70 -1.98 20.55
C MET A 111 -5.35 -1.64 19.21
N GLY A 112 -4.58 -1.12 18.25
CA GLY A 112 -5.05 -0.80 16.90
C GLY A 112 -5.02 -1.97 15.93
N ARG A 113 -4.54 -3.16 16.35
CA ARG A 113 -4.31 -4.35 15.51
C ARG A 113 -3.62 -4.01 14.18
N LYS A 114 -2.59 -3.16 14.25
CA LYS A 114 -1.86 -2.68 13.07
C LYS A 114 -0.72 -3.64 12.72
N THR A 115 -0.42 -3.78 11.44
CA THR A 115 0.70 -4.60 10.97
C THR A 115 1.82 -3.72 10.43
N VAL A 116 3.06 -4.03 10.83
CA VAL A 116 4.28 -3.53 10.19
C VAL A 116 5.03 -4.74 9.64
N ALA A 117 5.45 -4.69 8.39
CA ALA A 117 6.28 -5.72 7.75
C ALA A 117 7.45 -5.06 7.02
N GLY A 118 8.51 -5.81 6.77
CA GLY A 118 9.69 -5.35 6.03
C GLY A 118 9.90 -6.17 4.76
N SER A 119 10.43 -5.53 3.72
CA SER A 119 10.92 -6.20 2.51
C SER A 119 12.05 -5.36 1.93
N ILE A 120 13.22 -5.96 1.74
CA ILE A 120 14.41 -5.23 1.29
C ILE A 120 14.61 -5.36 -0.23
N ILE A 121 14.61 -6.59 -0.74
CA ILE A 121 14.76 -6.95 -2.15
C ILE A 121 14.02 -8.28 -2.36
N GLY A 122 13.34 -8.46 -3.49
CA GLY A 122 12.71 -9.74 -3.85
C GLY A 122 13.74 -10.85 -4.05
N GLY A 123 13.35 -12.10 -3.85
CA GLY A 123 14.19 -13.25 -4.19
C GLY A 123 14.46 -13.34 -5.69
N ILE A 124 15.45 -14.14 -6.11
CA ILE A 124 15.82 -14.30 -7.53
C ILE A 124 14.61 -14.73 -8.37
N LYS A 125 13.82 -15.68 -7.87
CA LYS A 125 12.64 -16.19 -8.57
C LYS A 125 11.57 -15.12 -8.75
N GLU A 126 11.25 -14.39 -7.69
CA GLU A 126 10.27 -13.30 -7.71
C GLU A 126 10.73 -12.14 -8.60
N THR A 127 12.03 -11.85 -8.58
CA THR A 127 12.65 -10.86 -9.47
C THR A 127 12.52 -11.27 -10.93
N GLN A 128 12.74 -12.56 -11.24
CA GLN A 128 12.56 -13.07 -12.59
C GLN A 128 11.10 -13.01 -13.04
N GLU A 129 10.15 -13.41 -12.19
CA GLU A 129 8.72 -13.30 -12.48
C GLU A 129 8.28 -11.85 -12.75
N MET A 130 8.83 -10.88 -12.00
CA MET A 130 8.60 -9.46 -12.21
C MET A 130 9.18 -8.97 -13.56
N ILE A 131 10.40 -9.39 -13.90
CA ILE A 131 11.04 -9.06 -15.18
C ILE A 131 10.21 -9.61 -16.35
N ASP A 132 9.81 -10.87 -16.28
CA ASP A 132 9.03 -11.54 -17.34
C ASP A 132 7.66 -10.86 -17.54
N PHE A 133 7.02 -10.47 -16.44
CA PHE A 133 5.77 -9.70 -16.48
C PHE A 133 5.99 -8.33 -17.13
N ALA A 134 7.02 -7.59 -16.72
CA ALA A 134 7.32 -6.28 -17.26
C ALA A 134 7.60 -6.35 -18.78
N ALA A 135 8.39 -7.34 -19.20
CA ALA A 135 8.69 -7.59 -20.62
C ALA A 135 7.42 -7.89 -21.42
N LYS A 136 6.55 -8.79 -20.91
CA LYS A 136 5.29 -9.16 -21.57
C LYS A 136 4.34 -7.98 -21.77
N HIS A 137 4.33 -7.03 -20.83
CA HIS A 137 3.41 -5.91 -20.81
C HIS A 137 4.03 -4.59 -21.28
N ASN A 138 5.24 -4.62 -21.83
CA ASN A 138 6.00 -3.45 -22.25
C ASN A 138 6.08 -2.38 -21.16
N ILE A 139 6.28 -2.82 -19.91
CA ILE A 139 6.51 -1.95 -18.76
C ILE A 139 8.01 -1.68 -18.69
N VAL A 140 8.39 -0.43 -18.94
CA VAL A 140 9.78 0.02 -18.96
C VAL A 140 10.02 1.06 -17.88
N ALA A 141 11.26 1.18 -17.43
CA ALA A 141 11.68 2.20 -16.48
C ALA A 141 12.35 3.36 -17.22
N ASP A 142 12.03 4.59 -16.83
CA ASP A 142 12.82 5.75 -17.21
C ASP A 142 14.14 5.75 -16.43
N VAL A 143 15.27 5.79 -17.14
CA VAL A 143 16.61 5.66 -16.55
C VAL A 143 17.60 6.64 -17.17
N GLU A 144 18.61 7.02 -16.39
CA GLU A 144 19.83 7.68 -16.87
C GLU A 144 20.90 6.60 -17.03
N ILE A 145 21.14 6.16 -18.27
CA ILE A 145 22.21 5.20 -18.56
C ILE A 145 23.54 5.95 -18.54
N ILE A 146 24.49 5.47 -17.74
CA ILE A 146 25.81 6.07 -17.56
C ILE A 146 26.92 5.06 -17.83
N PRO A 147 28.09 5.50 -18.35
CA PRO A 147 29.27 4.66 -18.43
C PRO A 147 29.87 4.40 -17.04
N ILE A 148 30.66 3.33 -16.90
CA ILE A 148 31.20 2.90 -15.61
C ILE A 148 32.20 3.89 -15.00
N ASP A 149 32.93 4.64 -15.82
CA ASP A 149 33.86 5.69 -15.37
C ASP A 149 33.14 6.92 -14.77
N TYR A 150 31.85 7.09 -15.07
CA TYR A 150 30.99 8.15 -14.51
C TYR A 150 30.46 7.83 -13.11
N VAL A 151 30.74 6.64 -12.55
CA VAL A 151 30.12 6.18 -11.29
C VAL A 151 30.32 7.14 -10.12
N ASN A 152 31.50 7.75 -9.98
CA ASN A 152 31.77 8.67 -8.88
C ASN A 152 30.95 9.96 -9.01
N THR A 153 30.86 10.52 -10.21
CA THR A 153 30.01 11.69 -10.49
C THR A 153 28.53 11.35 -10.26
N ALA A 154 28.08 10.16 -10.66
CA ALA A 154 26.73 9.70 -10.39
C ALA A 154 26.42 9.59 -8.89
N MET A 155 27.38 9.13 -8.07
CA MET A 155 27.23 9.06 -6.61
C MET A 155 27.11 10.45 -5.98
N GLU A 156 27.91 11.42 -6.41
CA GLU A 156 27.81 12.81 -5.95
C GLU A 156 26.46 13.45 -6.32
N ARG A 157 25.99 13.21 -7.54
CA ARG A 157 24.68 13.67 -8.02
C ARG A 157 23.55 13.02 -7.21
N LEU A 158 23.63 11.71 -6.98
CA LEU A 158 22.66 10.98 -6.17
C LEU A 158 22.54 11.54 -4.74
N ALA A 159 23.67 11.85 -4.09
CA ALA A 159 23.69 12.43 -2.75
C ALA A 159 23.01 13.82 -2.69
N LYS A 160 23.00 14.56 -3.80
CA LYS A 160 22.33 15.87 -3.94
C LYS A 160 20.89 15.77 -4.45
N ALA A 161 20.36 14.56 -4.59
CA ALA A 161 19.08 14.29 -5.26
C ALA A 161 19.01 14.83 -6.70
N ASP A 162 20.16 14.98 -7.37
CA ASP A 162 20.29 15.38 -8.76
C ASP A 162 20.24 14.14 -9.68
N VAL A 163 19.10 13.47 -9.69
CA VAL A 163 18.81 12.37 -10.60
C VAL A 163 17.32 12.41 -10.93
N LYS A 164 16.98 12.30 -12.21
CA LYS A 164 15.57 12.40 -12.63
C LYS A 164 14.77 11.17 -12.22
N TYR A 165 15.39 9.99 -12.31
CA TYR A 165 14.80 8.70 -11.91
C TYR A 165 15.85 7.78 -11.29
N ARG A 166 16.58 7.01 -12.11
CA ARG A 166 17.58 6.04 -11.65
C ARG A 166 18.79 6.02 -12.58
N PHE A 167 19.98 6.04 -11.99
CA PHE A 167 21.20 5.71 -12.72
C PHE A 167 21.28 4.21 -12.99
N VAL A 168 21.57 3.86 -14.24
CA VAL A 168 21.89 2.49 -14.66
C VAL A 168 23.27 2.50 -15.30
N ILE A 169 24.19 1.70 -14.76
CA ILE A 169 25.55 1.63 -15.29
C ILE A 169 25.55 0.64 -16.46
N ASP A 170 25.97 1.10 -17.63
CA ASP A 170 26.17 0.23 -18.81
C ASP A 170 27.54 -0.46 -18.73
N VAL A 171 27.64 -1.46 -17.86
CA VAL A 171 28.90 -2.19 -17.65
C VAL A 171 29.35 -2.88 -18.94
N GLY A 172 28.42 -3.50 -19.68
CA GLY A 172 28.74 -4.35 -20.83
C GLY A 172 29.44 -3.61 -21.98
N ASN A 173 29.07 -2.35 -22.21
CA ASN A 173 29.66 -1.55 -23.29
C ASN A 173 30.79 -0.63 -22.82
N THR A 174 30.91 -0.39 -21.52
CA THR A 174 31.80 0.68 -21.00
C THR A 174 32.91 0.19 -20.09
N LEU A 175 32.80 -1.03 -19.54
CA LEU A 175 33.88 -1.68 -18.82
C LEU A 175 34.72 -2.53 -19.78
N LYS A 176 35.95 -2.12 -20.05
CA LYS A 176 36.91 -2.93 -20.80
C LYS A 176 37.69 -3.78 -19.80
N ALA A 177 37.63 -5.10 -19.98
CA ALA A 177 38.61 -5.98 -19.36
C ALA A 177 39.93 -5.80 -20.13
N GLU A 178 41.01 -5.50 -19.42
CA GLU A 178 42.36 -5.63 -19.96
C GLU A 178 42.75 -7.10 -20.14
#